data_AF-A0A6P0LE16-F1
#
_entry.id   AF-A0A6P0LE16-F1
#
_cell.length_a   1.000
_cell.length_b   1.000
_cell.length_c   1.000
_cell.angle_alpha   90.00
_cell.angle_beta   90.00
_cell.angle_gamma   90.00
#
_symmetry.space_group_name_H-M   'P 1'
#
loop_
_entity.id
_entity.type
_entity.pdbx_description
1 polymer ?
#
loop_
_entity_poly.entity_id
_entity_poly.type
_entity_poly.pdbx_seq_one_letter_code
_entity_poly.pdbx_strand_id
1 'polypeptide(L)'
;SIGEFYSVALTNNLQQADTGTKMVHIGKNTRSTIISKGISAGKSKNSYRGLVKIGPKAKGARNYSQCDSMLIGDTAEANTFPYIQVQNNMGKVEHEASTSKIGEDQLFFFAQRGISEEDAISMMVSGFCKDVFNELPMEFAAEADKLLSLKLEGTVG
;
A
#
# COMPACT_ATOMS: atom_id res chain seq x y z
N SER A 1 -10.49 6.02 21.42
CA SER A 1 -10.88 6.20 20.00
C SER A 1 -10.07 5.24 19.14
N ILE A 2 -10.56 4.98 17.94
CA ILE A 2 -9.96 4.11 16.94
C ILE A 2 -9.82 4.93 15.66
N GLY A 3 -8.70 4.80 14.95
CA GLY A 3 -8.48 5.44 13.65
C GLY A 3 -7.86 4.45 12.67
N GLU A 4 -8.40 4.37 11.46
CA GLU A 4 -7.99 3.38 10.47
C GLU A 4 -7.72 4.09 9.14
N PHE A 5 -6.71 3.60 8.41
CA PHE A 5 -6.32 4.14 7.13
C PHE A 5 -5.95 3.00 6.20
N TYR A 6 -6.67 2.91 5.08
CA TYR A 6 -6.44 1.95 4.01
C TYR A 6 -6.21 2.73 2.72
N SER A 7 -5.13 2.43 2.00
CA SER A 7 -4.74 3.20 0.81
C SER A 7 -4.15 2.31 -0.27
N VAL A 8 -4.56 2.59 -1.52
CA VAL A 8 -3.90 2.12 -2.73
C VAL A 8 -3.40 3.34 -3.50
N ALA A 9 -2.12 3.36 -3.86
CA ALA A 9 -1.53 4.41 -4.69
C ALA A 9 -0.80 3.78 -5.87
N LEU A 10 -1.23 4.11 -7.09
CA LEU A 10 -0.58 3.68 -8.34
C LEU A 10 0.12 4.88 -8.99
N THR A 11 1.38 4.70 -9.37
CA THR A 11 2.11 5.63 -10.22
C THR A 11 2.61 4.94 -11.47
N ASN A 12 2.55 5.63 -12.61
CA ASN A 12 3.04 5.11 -13.88
C ASN A 12 3.80 6.20 -14.68
N ASN A 13 4.55 5.79 -15.71
CA ASN A 13 5.35 6.65 -16.58
C ASN A 13 6.38 7.44 -15.79
N LEU A 14 6.22 8.76 -15.67
CA LEU A 14 7.11 9.65 -14.92
C LEU A 14 6.40 10.28 -13.70
N GLN A 15 5.26 9.72 -13.30
CA GLN A 15 4.49 10.23 -12.15
C GLN A 15 5.28 10.09 -10.85
N GLN A 16 5.02 11.03 -9.95
CA GLN A 16 5.59 11.03 -8.60
C GLN A 16 4.47 11.19 -7.59
N ALA A 17 4.46 10.32 -6.58
CA ALA A 17 3.54 10.39 -5.46
C ALA A 17 4.31 10.37 -4.14
N ASP A 18 3.98 11.28 -3.23
CA ASP A 18 4.35 11.22 -1.82
C ASP A 18 3.04 11.22 -1.02
N THR A 19 2.68 10.05 -0.50
CA THR A 19 1.38 9.79 0.11
C THR A 19 1.54 9.12 1.46
N GLY A 20 0.54 9.20 2.32
CA GLY A 20 0.56 8.47 3.59
C GLY A 20 -0.39 9.07 4.60
N THR A 21 -0.13 8.79 5.88
CA THR A 21 -1.07 9.13 6.96
C THR A 21 -0.37 9.57 8.23
N LYS A 22 -1.12 10.20 9.13
CA LYS A 22 -0.65 10.61 10.45
C LYS A 22 -1.62 10.12 11.54
N MET A 23 -1.17 9.19 12.36
CA MET A 23 -1.91 8.71 13.53
C MET A 23 -1.34 9.37 14.79
N VAL A 24 -2.13 10.23 15.43
CA VAL A 24 -1.73 10.96 16.65
C VAL A 24 -2.55 10.48 17.84
N HIS A 25 -1.92 9.70 18.71
CA HIS A 25 -2.53 9.15 19.91
C HIS A 25 -2.38 10.12 21.08
N ILE A 26 -3.51 10.68 21.53
CA ILE A 26 -3.59 11.64 22.64
C ILE A 26 -4.20 10.99 23.89
N GLY A 27 -5.36 10.34 23.72
CA GLY A 27 -6.12 9.70 24.80
C GLY A 27 -5.60 8.30 25.18
N LYS A 28 -6.04 7.82 26.34
CA LYS A 28 -5.78 6.45 26.81
C LYS A 28 -6.46 5.42 25.90
N ASN A 29 -5.86 4.23 25.79
CA ASN A 29 -6.39 3.06 25.08
C ASN A 29 -6.82 3.36 23.62
N THR A 30 -6.09 4.27 22.96
CA THR A 30 -6.33 4.60 21.55
C THR A 30 -5.72 3.55 20.64
N ARG A 31 -6.39 3.22 19.53
CA ARG A 31 -5.90 2.24 18.56
C ARG A 31 -5.79 2.86 17.18
N SER A 32 -4.79 2.45 16.41
CA SER A 32 -4.72 2.78 15.00
C SER A 32 -4.22 1.64 14.13
N THR A 33 -4.77 1.57 12.93
CA THR A 33 -4.38 0.61 11.89
C THR A 33 -4.05 1.40 10.63
N ILE A 34 -2.91 1.10 10.03
CA ILE A 34 -2.47 1.69 8.76
C ILE A 34 -2.15 0.53 7.81
N ILE A 35 -2.85 0.44 6.69
CA ILE A 35 -2.51 -0.47 5.59
C ILE A 35 -2.36 0.36 4.32
N SER A 36 -1.14 0.37 3.77
CA SER A 36 -0.83 1.10 2.55
C SER A 36 -0.24 0.16 1.51
N LYS A 37 -0.81 0.17 0.31
CA LYS A 37 -0.36 -0.60 -0.85
C LYS A 37 0.08 0.38 -1.93
N GLY A 38 1.38 0.49 -2.15
CA GLY A 38 1.97 1.31 -3.22
C GLY A 38 2.29 0.46 -4.44
N ILE A 39 1.96 0.93 -5.64
CA ILE A 39 2.31 0.28 -6.91
C ILE A 39 3.06 1.31 -7.75
N SER A 40 4.23 0.93 -8.25
CA SER A 40 5.07 1.77 -9.11
C SER A 40 5.36 1.03 -10.42
N ALA A 41 4.97 1.63 -11.53
CA ALA A 41 5.19 1.13 -12.88
C ALA A 41 6.02 2.11 -13.74
N GLY A 42 6.62 1.63 -14.83
CA GLY A 42 7.41 2.44 -15.76
C GLY A 42 8.65 3.05 -15.09
N LYS A 43 8.81 4.37 -15.17
CA LYS A 43 9.90 5.15 -14.54
C LYS A 43 9.40 6.00 -13.38
N SER A 44 8.27 5.60 -12.79
CA SER A 44 7.57 6.39 -11.80
C SER A 44 8.19 6.25 -10.41
N LYS A 45 7.85 7.18 -9.52
CA LYS A 45 8.34 7.19 -8.15
C LYS A 45 7.17 7.27 -7.18
N ASN A 46 6.99 6.23 -6.37
CA ASN A 46 5.98 6.21 -5.33
C ASN A 46 6.66 6.22 -3.97
N SER A 47 6.25 7.13 -3.09
CA SER A 47 6.78 7.27 -1.74
C SER A 47 5.65 7.21 -0.74
N TYR A 48 5.71 6.26 0.19
CA TYR A 48 4.90 6.28 1.38
C TYR A 48 5.60 7.10 2.47
N ARG A 49 4.87 8.00 3.14
CA ARG A 49 5.35 8.81 4.26
C ARG A 49 4.32 8.82 5.38
N GLY A 50 4.63 8.10 6.46
CA GLY A 50 3.74 7.92 7.60
C GLY A 50 4.26 8.57 8.88
N LEU A 51 3.37 9.04 9.76
CA LEU A 51 3.71 9.40 11.14
C LEU A 51 2.81 8.66 12.13
N VAL A 52 3.41 7.93 13.06
CA VAL A 52 2.74 7.40 14.25
C VAL A 52 3.31 8.10 15.47
N LYS A 53 2.47 8.87 16.15
CA LYS A 53 2.87 9.62 17.36
C LYS A 53 2.05 9.17 18.56
N ILE A 54 2.71 8.63 19.58
CA ILE A 54 2.12 8.31 20.88
C ILE A 54 2.52 9.36 21.90
N GLY A 55 1.55 10.18 22.33
CA GLY A 55 1.77 11.20 23.35
C GLY A 55 1.87 10.64 24.77
N PRO A 56 2.41 11.41 25.73
CA PRO A 56 2.70 10.93 27.09
C PRO A 56 1.45 10.51 27.88
N LYS A 57 0.28 11.08 27.56
CA LYS A 57 -1.00 10.73 28.21
C LYS A 57 -1.67 9.48 27.61
N ALA A 58 -1.20 8.99 26.46
CA ALA A 58 -1.83 7.92 25.69
C ALA A 58 -1.44 6.53 26.21
N LYS A 59 -1.72 6.28 27.50
CA LYS A 59 -1.48 5.00 28.17
C LYS A 59 -2.27 3.88 27.49
N GLY A 60 -1.62 2.77 27.17
CA GLY A 60 -2.26 1.63 26.52
C GLY A 60 -2.58 1.84 25.03
N ALA A 61 -2.00 2.86 24.39
CA ALA A 61 -2.15 3.08 22.96
C ALA A 61 -1.54 1.92 22.14
N ARG A 62 -2.16 1.59 21.01
CA ARG A 62 -1.66 0.56 20.09
C ARG A 62 -1.70 1.06 18.65
N ASN A 63 -0.65 0.77 17.89
CA ASN A 63 -0.61 0.97 16.45
C ASN A 63 -0.11 -0.30 15.77
N TYR A 64 -0.75 -0.65 14.66
CA TYR A 64 -0.25 -1.58 13.65
C TYR A 64 -0.17 -0.85 12.32
N SER A 65 0.98 -0.97 11.63
CA SER A 65 1.21 -0.33 10.34
C SER A 65 1.84 -1.32 9.38
N GLN A 66 1.24 -1.50 8.21
CA GLN A 66 1.74 -2.34 7.12
C GLN A 66 1.85 -1.51 5.84
N CYS A 67 3.06 -1.43 5.28
CA CYS A 67 3.37 -0.62 4.10
C CYS A 67 4.00 -1.51 3.03
N ASP A 68 3.18 -2.00 2.11
CA ASP A 68 3.65 -2.88 1.05
C ASP A 68 3.81 -2.09 -0.25
N SER A 69 4.87 -2.40 -1.00
CA SER A 69 5.17 -1.80 -2.30
C SER A 69 5.29 -2.87 -3.36
N MET A 70 4.72 -2.63 -4.55
CA MET A 70 4.84 -3.48 -5.73
C MET A 70 5.52 -2.72 -6.87
N LEU A 71 6.59 -3.29 -7.41
CA LEU A 71 7.31 -2.77 -8.57
C LEU A 71 6.90 -3.55 -9.82
N ILE A 72 6.55 -2.81 -10.88
CA ILE A 72 6.26 -3.35 -12.22
C ILE A 72 7.32 -2.81 -13.17
N GLY A 73 8.13 -3.72 -13.71
CA GLY A 73 9.31 -3.39 -14.52
C GLY A 73 10.58 -3.11 -13.68
N ASP A 74 11.63 -2.64 -14.36
CA ASP A 74 12.98 -2.51 -13.78
C ASP A 74 13.36 -1.09 -13.36
N THR A 75 12.61 -0.09 -13.82
CA THR A 75 13.00 1.33 -13.68
C THR A 75 12.15 2.13 -12.71
N ALA A 76 11.12 1.52 -12.14
CA ALA A 76 10.24 2.18 -11.19
C ALA A 76 10.89 2.22 -9.80
N GLU A 77 10.52 3.21 -8.99
CA GLU A 77 11.01 3.36 -7.62
C GLU A 77 9.83 3.31 -6.63
N ALA A 78 10.04 2.61 -5.52
CA ALA A 78 9.12 2.58 -4.40
C ALA A 78 9.89 2.84 -3.10
N ASN A 79 9.51 3.89 -2.38
CA ASN A 79 10.18 4.36 -1.17
C ASN A 79 9.21 4.34 0.02
N THR A 80 9.71 4.01 1.22
CA THR A 80 8.92 4.01 2.45
C THR A 80 9.64 4.80 3.55
N PHE A 81 9.00 5.86 4.04
CA PHE A 81 9.54 6.79 5.05
C PHE A 81 8.65 6.81 6.31
N PRO A 82 8.80 5.84 7.22
CA PRO A 82 8.02 5.80 8.45
C PRO A 82 8.64 6.70 9.52
N TYR A 83 7.79 7.49 10.20
CA TYR A 83 8.16 8.27 11.38
C TYR A 83 7.42 7.72 12.59
N ILE A 84 8.18 7.27 13.59
CA ILE A 84 7.62 6.72 14.84
C ILE A 84 8.11 7.55 16.02
N GLN A 85 7.19 8.17 16.75
CA GLN A 85 7.47 8.98 17.93
C GLN A 85 6.67 8.47 19.12
N VAL A 86 7.34 7.78 20.05
CA VAL A 86 6.68 7.18 21.22
C VAL A 86 7.17 7.83 22.50
N GLN A 87 6.29 8.61 23.15
CA GLN A 87 6.55 9.28 24.42
C GLN A 87 5.82 8.61 25.60
N ASN A 88 5.41 7.36 25.46
CA ASN A 88 4.69 6.60 26.48
C ASN A 88 5.21 5.15 26.54
N ASN A 89 5.64 4.71 27.72
CA ASN A 89 6.22 3.38 27.95
C ASN A 89 5.20 2.22 27.92
N MET A 90 3.90 2.51 27.93
CA MET A 90 2.84 1.51 27.80
C MET A 90 2.20 1.50 26.40
N GLY A 91 2.74 2.28 25.46
CA GLY A 91 2.34 2.23 24.06
C GLY A 91 2.95 1.02 23.35
N LYS A 92 2.21 0.43 22.41
CA LYS A 92 2.71 -0.60 21.50
C LYS A 92 2.62 -0.11 20.05
N VAL A 93 3.71 -0.25 19.30
CA VAL A 93 3.78 0.14 17.89
C VAL A 93 4.44 -0.98 17.14
N GLU A 94 3.79 -1.45 16.09
CA GLU A 94 4.28 -2.45 15.15
C GLU A 94 4.28 -1.81 13.75
N HIS A 95 5.39 -1.94 13.04
CA HIS A 95 5.54 -1.44 11.68
C HIS A 95 6.22 -2.48 10.80
N GLU A 96 5.53 -2.85 9.74
CA GLU A 96 5.97 -3.80 8.73
C GLU A 96 5.99 -3.09 7.38
N ALA A 97 7.03 -3.36 6.59
CA ALA A 97 7.13 -2.90 5.23
C ALA A 97 7.72 -3.99 4.35
N SER A 98 7.10 -4.24 3.21
CA SER A 98 7.53 -5.27 2.26
C SER A 98 7.60 -4.71 0.84
N THR A 99 8.53 -5.24 0.05
CA THR A 99 8.66 -4.91 -1.37
C THR A 99 8.49 -6.17 -2.19
N SER A 100 7.57 -6.13 -3.13
CA SER A 100 7.29 -7.18 -4.10
C SER A 100 7.60 -6.67 -5.51
N LYS A 101 8.00 -7.57 -6.40
CA LYS A 101 8.19 -7.27 -7.82
C LYS A 101 7.49 -8.36 -8.62
N ILE A 102 6.79 -7.98 -9.69
CA ILE A 102 6.25 -8.94 -10.65
C ILE A 102 7.42 -9.50 -11.45
N GLY A 103 7.67 -10.81 -11.29
CA GLY A 103 8.77 -11.51 -11.96
C GLY A 103 8.36 -12.10 -13.31
N GLU A 104 9.33 -12.25 -14.21
CA GLU A 104 9.13 -12.89 -15.52
C GLU A 104 8.58 -14.31 -15.40
N ASP A 105 9.04 -15.10 -14.41
CA ASP A 105 8.55 -16.46 -14.17
C ASP A 105 7.06 -16.50 -13.84
N GLN A 106 6.56 -15.49 -13.12
CA GLN A 106 5.13 -15.38 -12.80
C GLN A 106 4.34 -15.08 -14.07
N LEU A 107 4.78 -14.11 -14.86
CA LEU A 107 4.16 -13.76 -16.14
C LEU A 107 4.18 -14.94 -17.12
N PHE A 108 5.30 -15.65 -17.20
CA PHE A 108 5.43 -16.86 -18.02
C PHE A 108 4.44 -17.95 -17.59
N PHE A 109 4.25 -18.14 -16.28
CA PHE A 109 3.27 -19.10 -15.76
C PHE A 109 1.83 -18.78 -16.14
N PHE A 110 1.45 -17.49 -16.16
CA PHE A 110 0.16 -17.03 -16.65
C PHE A 110 0.04 -17.20 -18.18
N ALA A 111 1.08 -16.83 -18.92
CA ALA A 111 1.12 -16.99 -20.38
C ALA A 111 0.95 -18.45 -20.82
N GLN A 112 1.54 -19.40 -20.09
CA GLN A 112 1.36 -20.84 -20.34
C GLN A 112 -0.11 -21.28 -20.24
N ARG A 113 -0.93 -20.54 -19.48
CA ARG A 113 -2.38 -20.77 -19.33
C ARG A 113 -3.22 -19.98 -20.33
N GLY A 114 -2.60 -19.33 -21.30
CA GLY A 114 -3.27 -18.51 -22.31
C GLY A 114 -3.79 -17.18 -21.78
N ILE A 115 -3.30 -16.73 -20.61
CA ILE A 115 -3.66 -15.45 -20.01
C ILE A 115 -2.69 -14.39 -20.53
N SER A 116 -3.21 -13.26 -21.01
CA SER A 116 -2.40 -12.17 -21.52
C SER A 116 -1.53 -11.56 -20.41
N GLU A 117 -0.42 -10.93 -20.77
CA GLU A 117 0.46 -10.26 -19.80
C GLU A 117 -0.28 -9.15 -19.03
N GLU A 118 -1.10 -8.37 -19.72
CA GLU A 118 -1.91 -7.30 -19.11
C GLU A 118 -2.94 -7.87 -18.11
N ASP A 119 -3.65 -8.95 -18.48
CA ASP A 119 -4.59 -9.62 -17.59
C ASP A 119 -3.87 -10.21 -16.38
N ALA A 120 -2.69 -10.82 -16.59
CA ALA A 120 -1.89 -11.40 -15.52
C ALA A 120 -1.45 -10.34 -14.49
N ILE A 121 -0.97 -9.20 -14.97
CA ILE A 121 -0.55 -8.07 -14.12
C ILE A 121 -1.74 -7.50 -13.38
N SER A 122 -2.86 -7.27 -14.07
CA SER A 122 -4.12 -6.84 -13.46
C SER A 122 -4.52 -7.78 -12.31
N MET A 123 -4.57 -9.09 -12.56
CA MET A 123 -4.91 -10.08 -11.53
C MET A 123 -3.95 -10.07 -10.33
N MET A 124 -2.64 -9.94 -10.57
CA MET A 124 -1.65 -9.87 -9.50
C MET A 124 -1.77 -8.59 -8.67
N VAL A 125 -2.01 -7.44 -9.31
CA VAL A 125 -2.22 -6.16 -8.63
C VAL A 125 -3.54 -6.17 -7.83
N SER A 126 -4.63 -6.67 -8.40
CA SER A 126 -5.90 -6.85 -7.69
C SER A 126 -5.72 -7.73 -6.45
N GLY A 127 -4.97 -8.84 -6.58
CA GLY A 127 -4.62 -9.71 -5.45
C GLY A 127 -3.81 -9.00 -4.37
N PHE A 128 -2.86 -8.15 -4.76
CA PHE A 128 -2.04 -7.34 -3.85
C PHE A 128 -2.85 -6.29 -3.08
N CYS A 129 -3.85 -5.70 -3.72
CA CYS A 129 -4.71 -4.67 -3.13
C CYS A 129 -5.93 -5.22 -2.36
N LYS A 130 -6.13 -6.54 -2.35
CA LYS A 130 -7.31 -7.20 -1.77
C LYS A 130 -7.63 -6.76 -0.35
N ASP A 131 -6.62 -6.64 0.52
CA ASP A 131 -6.81 -6.23 1.92
C ASP A 131 -7.43 -4.83 2.03
N VAL A 132 -7.09 -3.92 1.12
CA VAL A 132 -7.65 -2.56 1.09
C VAL A 132 -9.03 -2.54 0.46
N PHE A 133 -9.26 -3.31 -0.61
CA PHE A 133 -10.55 -3.35 -1.28
C PHE A 133 -11.65 -3.99 -0.43
N ASN A 134 -11.31 -4.94 0.45
CA ASN A 134 -12.26 -5.52 1.39
C ASN A 134 -12.83 -4.50 2.40
N GLU A 135 -12.14 -3.37 2.61
CA GLU A 135 -12.57 -2.29 3.49
C GLU A 135 -13.45 -1.25 2.76
N LEU A 136 -13.57 -1.36 1.44
CA LEU A 136 -14.47 -0.54 0.64
C LEU A 136 -15.84 -1.23 0.48
N PRO A 137 -16.94 -0.47 0.34
CA PRO A 137 -18.21 -1.06 -0.07
C PRO A 137 -18.07 -1.75 -1.43
N MET A 138 -18.77 -2.86 -1.61
CA MET A 138 -18.59 -3.78 -2.74
C MET A 138 -18.66 -3.09 -4.10
N GLU A 139 -19.61 -2.18 -4.27
CA GLU A 139 -19.80 -1.39 -5.49
C GLU A 139 -18.59 -0.52 -5.83
N PHE A 140 -17.93 0.08 -4.82
CA PHE A 140 -16.75 0.91 -5.02
C PHE A 140 -15.49 0.06 -5.18
N ALA A 141 -15.41 -1.08 -4.48
CA ALA A 141 -14.30 -2.01 -4.63
C ALA A 141 -14.23 -2.55 -6.08
N ALA A 142 -15.37 -2.98 -6.63
CA ALA A 142 -15.46 -3.46 -8.00
C ALA A 142 -15.08 -2.38 -9.04
N GLU A 143 -15.53 -1.14 -8.83
CA GLU A 143 -15.18 -0.03 -9.71
C GLU A 143 -13.70 0.36 -9.60
N ALA A 144 -13.16 0.43 -8.38
CA ALA A 144 -11.76 0.76 -8.15
C ALA A 144 -10.81 -0.26 -8.79
N ASP A 145 -11.14 -1.55 -8.66
CA ASP A 145 -10.39 -2.64 -9.29
C ASP A 145 -10.34 -2.46 -10.81
N LYS A 146 -11.50 -2.24 -11.44
CA LYS A 146 -11.61 -2.02 -12.89
C LYS A 146 -10.86 -0.78 -13.37
N LEU A 147 -10.94 0.33 -12.63
CA LEU A 147 -10.21 1.55 -12.95
C LEU A 147 -8.69 1.38 -12.81
N LEU A 148 -8.23 0.57 -11.85
CA LEU A 148 -6.82 0.25 -11.71
C LEU A 148 -6.32 -0.62 -12.87
N SER A 149 -7.07 -1.63 -13.29
CA SER A 149 -6.74 -2.43 -14.48
C SER A 149 -6.57 -1.55 -15.72
N LEU A 150 -7.49 -0.61 -15.96
CA LEU A 150 -7.41 0.33 -17.08
C LEU A 150 -6.19 1.27 -17.00
N LYS A 151 -5.69 1.56 -15.81
CA LYS A 151 -4.48 2.39 -15.63
C LYS A 151 -3.18 1.60 -15.81
N LEU A 152 -3.26 0.27 -15.75
CA LEU A 152 -2.14 -0.66 -15.94
C LEU A 152 -2.01 -1.14 -17.39
N GLU A 153 -3.06 -0.98 -18.20
CA GLU A 153 -3.01 -1.22 -19.65
C GLU A 153 -1.92 -0.37 -20.33
N GLY A 154 -1.08 -0.99 -21.15
CA GLY A 154 0.04 -0.31 -21.83
C GLY A 154 1.14 0.25 -20.91
N THR A 155 1.18 -0.13 -19.63
CA THR A 155 2.25 0.31 -18.69
C THR A 155 3.49 -0.56 -18.69
N VAL A 156 3.41 -1.66 -19.44
CA VAL A 156 4.47 -2.65 -19.61
C VAL A 156 5.01 -2.48 -21.03
N GLY A 157 6.06 -1.66 -21.14
CA GLY A 157 6.67 -1.20 -22.39
C GLY A 157 7.61 -0.01 -22.19
#